data_AF-A0A9X6AIF3-F1
#
_entry.id   AF-A0A9X6AIF3-F1
#
_cell.length_a   1.000
_cell.length_b   1.000
_cell.length_c   1.000
_cell.angle_alpha   90.00
_cell.angle_beta   90.00
_cell.angle_gamma   90.00
#
_symmetry.space_group_name_H-M   'P 1'
#
loop_
_entity.id
_entity.type
_entity.pdbx_description
1 polymer ?
#
loop_
_entity_poly.entity_id
_entity_poly.type
_entity_poly.pdbx_seq_one_letter_code
_entity_poly.pdbx_strand_id
1 'polypeptide(L)' 'MTEFSEAERAYLTTQRLGRLATVDAHGQPQANPVGFFPQDDGTILIGGYAMGTTK' A
#
# COMPACT_ATOMS: atom_id res chain seq x y z
N MET A 1 -5.53 7.81 16.16
CA MET A 1 -5.13 7.42 14.80
C MET A 1 -3.84 8.16 14.54
N THR A 2 -2.72 7.46 14.44
CA THR A 2 -1.41 8.10 14.32
C THR A 2 -1.21 8.48 12.86
N GLU A 3 -1.17 9.78 12.61
CA GLU A 3 -0.78 10.34 11.32
C GLU A 3 0.71 10.03 11.06
N PHE A 4 1.10 9.86 9.80
CA PHE A 4 2.52 9.77 9.43
C PHE A 4 3.25 11.05 9.86
N SER A 5 4.41 10.88 10.48
CA SER A 5 5.33 11.98 10.74
C SER A 5 5.83 12.61 9.44
N GLU A 6 6.38 13.83 9.54
CA GLU A 6 6.97 14.52 8.39
C GLU A 6 8.08 13.70 7.72
N ALA A 7 8.93 13.05 8.51
CA ALA A 7 10.00 12.19 7.99
C ALA A 7 9.46 10.97 7.25
N GLU A 8 8.39 10.35 7.75
CA GLU A 8 7.73 9.21 7.08
C GLU A 8 7.04 9.66 5.78
N ARG A 9 6.32 10.79 5.80
CA ARG A 9 5.71 11.36 4.59
C ARG A 9 6.78 11.67 3.54
N ALA A 10 7.87 12.32 3.94
CA ALA A 10 9.00 12.62 3.06
C ALA A 10 9.63 11.35 2.50
N TYR A 11 9.78 10.29 3.30
CA TYR A 11 10.25 9.00 2.81
C TYR A 11 9.29 8.40 1.77
N LEU A 12 7.98 8.37 2.06
CA LEU A 12 6.98 7.78 1.18
C LEU A 12 6.94 8.44 -0.21
N THR A 13 7.15 9.75 -0.32
CA THR A 13 7.18 10.44 -1.62
C THR A 13 8.39 10.07 -2.49
N THR A 14 9.45 9.50 -1.90
CA THR A 14 10.62 8.99 -2.66
C THR A 14 10.39 7.60 -3.26
N GLN A 15 9.37 6.87 -2.80
CA GLN A 15 9.10 5.51 -3.24
C GLN A 15 8.06 5.51 -4.36
N ARG A 16 8.27 4.66 -5.38
CA ARG A 16 7.32 4.52 -6.51
C ARG A 16 6.35 3.35 -6.35
N LEU A 17 6.74 2.34 -5.58
CA LEU A 17 5.98 1.11 -5.38
C LEU A 17 5.99 0.76 -3.89
N GLY A 18 4.86 0.24 -3.42
CA GLY A 18 4.73 -0.41 -2.12
C GLY A 18 4.54 -1.91 -2.29
N ARG A 19 4.49 -2.65 -1.17
CA ARG A 19 3.95 -4.01 -1.13
C ARG A 19 2.72 -4.04 -0.26
N LEU A 20 1.61 -4.53 -0.81
CA LEU A 20 0.40 -4.77 -0.06
C LEU A 20 0.33 -6.24 0.33
N ALA A 21 0.20 -6.50 1.63
CA ALA A 21 -0.03 -7.84 2.15
C ALA A 21 -1.53 -8.08 2.36
N THR A 22 -2.06 -9.12 1.71
CA THR A 22 -3.45 -9.56 1.90
C THR A 22 -3.49 -11.05 2.19
N VAL A 23 -4.59 -11.52 2.76
CA VAL A 23 -4.86 -12.95 2.93
C VAL A 23 -5.97 -13.32 1.96
N ASP A 24 -5.73 -14.34 1.13
CA ASP A 24 -6.74 -14.82 0.18
C ASP A 24 -7.85 -15.63 0.87
N ALA A 25 -8.85 -16.04 0.08
CA ALA A 25 -9.98 -16.82 0.59
C ALA A 25 -9.60 -18.20 1.16
N HIS A 26 -8.38 -18.70 0.89
CA HIS A 26 -7.84 -19.95 1.41
C HIS A 26 -6.87 -19.74 2.57
N GLY A 27 -6.71 -18.51 3.06
CA GLY A 27 -5.81 -18.19 4.15
C GLY A 27 -4.35 -18.02 3.73
N GLN A 28 -4.03 -18.01 2.43
CA GLN A 28 -2.65 -17.85 1.98
C GLN A 28 -2.26 -16.36 1.96
N PRO A 29 -1.10 -15.99 2.54
CA PRO A 29 -0.60 -14.63 2.45
C PRO A 29 -0.09 -14.33 1.04
N GLN A 30 -0.47 -13.16 0.53
CA GLN A 30 0.02 -12.58 -0.71
C GLN A 30 0.73 -11.25 -0.38
N ALA A 31 1.81 -10.93 -1.08
CA ALA A 31 2.64 -9.75 -0.78
C ALA A 31 3.11 -9.07 -2.06
N ASN A 32 2.20 -8.35 -2.70
CA ASN A 32 2.33 -7.97 -4.11
C ASN A 32 2.75 -6.52 -4.29
N PRO A 33 3.56 -6.21 -5.33
CA PRO A 33 3.89 -4.84 -5.65
C PRO A 33 2.64 -4.07 -6.08
N VAL A 34 2.47 -2.87 -5.54
CA VAL A 34 1.34 -1.97 -5.85
C VAL A 34 1.83 -0.55 -6.08
N GLY A 35 1.08 0.22 -6.87
CA GLY A 35 1.15 1.67 -6.79
C GLY A 35 0.52 2.12 -5.48
N PHE A 36 1.07 3.17 -4.86
CA PHE A 36 0.51 3.73 -3.63
C PHE A 36 0.63 5.25 -3.64
N PHE A 37 -0.35 5.92 -3.02
CA PHE A 37 -0.46 7.39 -3.02
C PHE A 37 -0.86 7.87 -1.62
N PRO A 38 0.08 8.39 -0.82
CA PRO A 38 -0.22 8.99 0.48
C PRO A 38 -1.16 10.20 0.32
N GLN A 39 -2.14 10.33 1.21
CA GLN A 39 -3.07 11.44 1.28
C GLN A 39 -2.78 12.34 2.49
N ASP A 40 -3.31 13.56 2.47
CA ASP A 40 -3.10 14.52 3.56
C ASP A 40 -3.78 14.06 4.86
N ASP A 41 -4.89 13.33 4.77
CA ASP A 41 -5.61 12.77 5.93
C ASP A 41 -4.95 11.51 6.55
N GLY A 42 -3.77 11.13 6.04
CA GLY A 42 -3.01 9.97 6.50
C GLY A 42 -3.44 8.64 5.89
N THR A 43 -4.44 8.64 5.00
CA THR A 43 -4.80 7.44 4.24
C THR A 43 -3.79 7.17 3.11
N ILE A 44 -3.76 5.93 2.63
CA ILE A 44 -3.00 5.55 1.43
C ILE A 44 -3.98 4.98 0.41
N LEU A 45 -4.07 5.62 -0.77
CA LEU A 45 -4.77 5.04 -1.91
C LEU A 45 -3.86 4.01 -2.57
N ILE A 46 -4.40 2.81 -2.82
CA ILE A 46 -3.67 1.73 -3.48
C ILE A 46 -4.15 1.63 -4.93
N GLY A 47 -3.19 1.65 -5.85
CA GLY A 47 -3.41 1.44 -7.28
C GLY A 47 -2.92 0.06 -7.71
N GLY A 48 -3.78 -0.69 -8.38
CA GLY A 48 -3.44 -1.97 -8.97
C GLY A 48 -4.49 -2.42 -9.99
N TYR A 49 -4.10 -3.34 -10.88
CA TYR A 49 -4.99 -3.92 -11.88
C TYR A 49 -5.36 -5.34 -11.47
N ALA A 50 -6.66 -5.66 -11.51
CA ALA A 50 -7.19 -7.01 -11.24
C ALA A 50 -6.70 -7.66 -9.92
N MET A 51 -6.50 -6.84 -8.87
CA MET A 51 -5.81 -7.22 -7.64
C MET A 51 -6.35 -8.47 -6.94
N GLY A 52 -7.67 -8.70 -6.98
CA GLY A 52 -8.29 -9.88 -6.37
C GLY A 52 -8.04 -11.20 -7.11
N THR A 53 -7.44 -11.14 -8.30
CA THR A 53 -7.12 -12.31 -9.15
C THR A 53 -5.62 -12.50 -9.39
N THR A 54 -4.80 -11.57 -8.93
CA THR A 54 -3.34 -11.64 -9.00
C THR A 54 -2.78 -12.20 -7.71
N LYS A 55 -1.77 -13.06 -7.83
CA LYS A 55 -1.09 -13.72 -6.72
C LYS A 55 -0.08 -12.81 -6.06
#